data_AF-X0V7W4-F1
#
_entry.id   AF-X0V7W4-F1
#
_cell.length_a   1.000
_cell.length_b   1.000
_cell.length_c   1.000
_cell.angle_alpha   90.00
_cell.angle_beta   90.00
_cell.angle_gamma   90.00
#
_symmetry.space_group_name_H-M   'P 1'
#
loop_
_entity.id
_entity.type
_entity.pdbx_description
1 polymer ?
#
loop_
_entity_poly.entity_id
_entity_poly.type
_entity_poly.pdbx_seq_one_letter_code
_entity_poly.pdbx_strand_id
1 'polypeptide(L)'
;LRPLQNQARLYRQSRSWSEIKAKILKFENRGFKFLADILDQVGPCSGPHRTNAAPGESWHGYAEAWDACVMVDGKLIWRYREAPEHWEAYGEAVRQVGMYWAGDWRRFRERAHAQLRPGSNPLKVYSPDKIFEILTQNKLL
;
A
#
# COMPACT_ATOMS: atom_id res chain seq x y z
N LEU A 1 3.51 -6.25 -10.75
CA LEU A 1 2.91 -5.79 -9.48
C LEU A 1 3.34 -6.73 -8.35
N ARG A 2 3.34 -6.29 -7.08
CA ARG A 2 3.75 -7.14 -5.94
C ARG A 2 2.71 -8.25 -5.69
N PRO A 3 3.11 -9.53 -5.60
CA PRO A 3 2.21 -10.63 -5.20
C PRO A 3 1.55 -10.37 -3.84
N LEU A 4 0.29 -10.78 -3.68
CA LEU A 4 -0.46 -10.52 -2.44
C LEU A 4 0.14 -11.23 -1.23
N GLN A 5 0.72 -12.42 -1.43
CA GLN A 5 1.44 -13.16 -0.39
C GLN A 5 2.64 -12.35 0.14
N ASN A 6 3.36 -11.65 -0.74
CA ASN A 6 4.47 -10.79 -0.32
C ASN A 6 3.98 -9.60 0.50
N GLN A 7 2.86 -8.97 0.11
CA GLN A 7 2.23 -7.93 0.91
C GLN A 7 1.76 -8.46 2.28
N ALA A 8 1.18 -9.66 2.30
CA ALA A 8 0.73 -10.32 3.53
C ALA A 8 1.89 -10.62 4.48
N ARG A 9 3.03 -11.12 3.97
CA ARG A 9 4.26 -11.30 4.77
C ARG A 9 4.75 -9.99 5.38
N LEU A 10 4.85 -8.92 4.59
CA LEU A 10 5.27 -7.59 5.05
C LEU A 10 4.32 -7.00 6.10
N TYR A 11 3.01 -7.20 5.93
CA TYR A 11 2.03 -6.79 6.92
C TYR A 11 2.18 -7.62 8.21
N ARG A 12 2.32 -8.94 8.08
CA ARG A 12 2.34 -9.86 9.22
C ARG A 12 3.60 -9.76 10.07
N GLN A 13 4.74 -9.46 9.47
CA GLN A 13 6.05 -9.53 10.13
C GLN A 13 6.24 -8.60 11.36
N SER A 14 5.36 -7.62 11.54
CA SER A 14 5.44 -6.61 12.61
C SER A 14 4.20 -6.56 13.50
N ARG A 15 3.35 -7.60 13.46
CA ARG A 15 2.06 -7.64 14.17
C ARG A 15 1.93 -8.89 15.02
N SER A 16 1.28 -8.75 16.16
CA SER A 16 0.93 -9.85 17.04
C SER A 16 -0.12 -10.77 16.41
N TRP A 17 -0.23 -12.00 16.92
CA TRP A 17 -1.22 -12.96 16.43
C TRP A 17 -2.67 -12.45 16.61
N SER A 18 -2.96 -11.75 17.72
CA SER A 18 -4.30 -11.19 17.97
C SER A 18 -4.67 -10.12 16.93
N GLU A 19 -3.73 -9.25 16.55
CA GLU A 19 -3.92 -8.25 15.48
C GLU A 19 -4.19 -8.92 14.12
N ILE A 20 -3.47 -10.01 13.82
CA ILE A 20 -3.69 -10.76 12.58
C ILE A 20 -5.06 -11.43 12.57
N LYS A 21 -5.44 -12.10 13.66
CA LYS A 21 -6.77 -12.72 13.79
C LYS A 21 -7.90 -11.70 13.65
N ALA A 22 -7.75 -10.53 14.29
CA ALA A 22 -8.71 -9.45 14.15
C ALA A 22 -8.81 -8.94 12.70
N LYS A 23 -7.68 -8.88 11.98
CA LYS A 23 -7.66 -8.47 10.58
C LYS A 23 -8.31 -9.50 9.66
N ILE A 24 -8.05 -10.79 9.85
CA ILE A 24 -8.69 -11.90 9.14
C ILE A 24 -10.21 -11.82 9.31
N LEU A 25 -10.69 -11.74 10.55
CA LEU A 25 -12.12 -11.62 10.84
C LEU A 25 -12.74 -10.37 10.18
N LYS A 26 -12.03 -9.24 10.16
CA LYS A 26 -12.47 -8.04 9.48
C LYS A 26 -12.58 -8.23 7.96
N PHE A 27 -11.69 -9.00 7.35
CA PHE A 27 -11.79 -9.32 5.93
C PHE A 27 -12.98 -10.24 5.64
N GLU A 28 -13.15 -11.30 6.42
CA GLU A 28 -14.28 -12.22 6.28
C GLU A 28 -15.63 -11.52 6.45
N ASN A 29 -15.79 -10.71 7.51
CA ASN A 29 -17.01 -9.94 7.78
C ASN A 29 -17.35 -8.93 6.68
N ARG A 30 -16.38 -8.56 5.84
CA ARG A 30 -16.56 -7.62 4.72
C ARG A 30 -16.64 -8.33 3.36
N GLY A 31 -16.69 -9.66 3.33
CA GLY A 31 -16.77 -10.46 2.11
C GLY A 31 -15.42 -10.70 1.41
N PHE A 32 -14.30 -10.28 1.99
CA PHE A 32 -12.96 -10.45 1.41
C PHE A 32 -12.29 -11.73 1.87
N LYS A 33 -13.02 -12.86 1.90
CA LYS A 33 -12.50 -14.13 2.43
C LYS A 33 -11.18 -14.56 1.75
N PHE A 34 -11.08 -14.40 0.44
CA PHE A 34 -9.86 -14.73 -0.32
C PHE A 34 -8.61 -13.95 0.16
N LEU A 35 -8.75 -12.70 0.61
CA LEU A 35 -7.64 -11.94 1.21
C LEU A 35 -7.33 -12.41 2.63
N ALA A 36 -8.37 -12.84 3.37
CA ALA A 36 -8.22 -13.43 4.70
C ALA A 36 -7.42 -14.73 4.63
N ASP A 37 -7.77 -15.60 3.68
CA ASP A 37 -7.08 -16.87 3.44
C ASP A 37 -5.61 -16.65 3.07
N ILE A 38 -5.30 -15.69 2.18
CA ILE A 38 -3.92 -15.33 1.86
C ILE A 38 -3.15 -14.85 3.10
N LEU A 39 -3.77 -14.00 3.93
CA LEU A 39 -3.14 -13.48 5.15
C LEU A 39 -2.86 -14.58 6.20
N ASP A 40 -3.71 -15.61 6.25
CA ASP A 40 -3.51 -16.74 7.13
C ASP A 40 -2.42 -17.70 6.61
N GLN A 41 -2.53 -18.08 5.33
CA GLN A 41 -1.67 -19.09 4.68
C GLN A 41 -0.18 -18.73 4.63
N VAL A 42 0.19 -17.44 4.60
CA VAL A 42 1.60 -17.04 4.61
C VAL A 42 2.34 -17.44 5.90
N GLY A 43 1.59 -17.79 6.95
CA GLY A 43 2.13 -18.26 8.22
C GLY A 43 2.84 -17.16 9.02
N PRO A 44 3.40 -17.51 10.20
CA PRO A 44 4.17 -16.58 11.02
C PRO A 44 5.30 -15.92 10.24
N CYS A 45 5.48 -14.61 10.44
CA CYS A 45 6.55 -13.82 9.84
C CYS A 45 7.12 -12.91 10.94
N SER A 46 8.40 -12.56 10.84
CA SER A 46 9.06 -11.62 11.77
C SER A 46 9.95 -10.66 11.01
N GLY A 47 9.96 -9.39 11.42
CA GLY A 47 10.74 -8.35 10.77
C GLY A 47 10.31 -6.94 11.17
N PRO A 48 11.02 -5.91 10.70
CA PRO A 48 10.67 -4.53 10.98
C PRO A 48 9.32 -4.16 10.37
N HIS A 49 8.65 -3.17 10.95
CA HIS A 49 7.44 -2.61 10.36
C HIS A 49 7.75 -1.99 8.99
N ARG A 50 7.04 -2.43 7.94
CA ARG A 50 7.23 -1.94 6.56
C ARG A 50 5.97 -1.37 5.93
N THR A 51 4.79 -1.71 6.45
CA THR A 51 3.53 -1.31 5.83
C THR A 51 2.36 -1.39 6.79
N ASN A 52 1.41 -0.50 6.58
CA ASN A 52 0.09 -0.52 7.23
C ASN A 52 -0.99 -1.23 6.40
N ALA A 53 -0.71 -1.53 5.12
CA ALA A 53 -1.66 -2.17 4.23
C ALA A 53 -1.55 -3.70 4.30
N ALA A 54 -2.66 -4.38 4.56
CA ALA A 54 -2.78 -5.82 4.38
C ALA A 54 -2.89 -6.18 2.89
N PRO A 55 -2.84 -7.47 2.48
CA PRO A 55 -3.07 -7.84 1.09
C PRO A 55 -4.38 -7.22 0.57
N GLY A 56 -4.34 -6.70 -0.66
CA GLY A 56 -5.47 -6.03 -1.31
C GLY A 56 -5.72 -4.58 -0.87
N GLU A 57 -5.08 -4.09 0.20
CA GLU A 57 -5.29 -2.73 0.72
C GLU A 57 -4.30 -1.68 0.19
N SER A 58 -3.37 -2.04 -0.68
CA SER A 58 -2.43 -1.10 -1.30
C SER A 58 -2.78 -0.86 -2.76
N TRP A 59 -2.86 0.41 -3.18
CA TRP A 59 -3.09 0.79 -4.58
C TRP A 59 -2.00 0.31 -5.55
N HIS A 60 -0.81 -0.04 -5.04
CA HIS A 60 0.24 -0.71 -5.80
C HIS A 60 -0.22 -2.06 -6.38
N GLY A 61 -1.20 -2.74 -5.78
CA GLY A 61 -1.77 -3.98 -6.34
C GLY A 61 -2.71 -3.76 -7.54
N TYR A 62 -3.03 -2.51 -7.83
CA TYR A 62 -4.05 -2.10 -8.82
C TYR A 62 -3.43 -1.32 -9.97
N ALA A 63 -2.10 -1.19 -10.01
CA ALA A 63 -1.36 -0.33 -10.93
C ALA A 63 -1.80 1.15 -10.89
N GLU A 64 -2.38 1.59 -9.77
CA GLU A 64 -2.87 2.96 -9.56
C GLU A 64 -1.99 3.76 -8.60
N ALA A 65 -0.78 3.28 -8.30
CA ALA A 65 0.17 3.94 -7.40
C ALA A 65 1.61 3.65 -7.81
N TRP A 66 2.51 4.53 -7.38
CA TRP A 66 3.95 4.31 -7.44
C TRP A 66 4.64 4.93 -6.23
N ASP A 67 5.89 4.51 -6.02
CA ASP A 67 6.80 5.16 -5.10
C ASP A 67 7.97 5.72 -5.92
N ALA A 68 8.35 6.97 -5.67
CA ALA A 68 9.51 7.62 -6.27
C ALA A 68 10.45 8.14 -5.19
N CYS A 69 11.70 8.37 -5.57
CA CYS A 69 12.67 9.06 -4.74
C CYS A 69 13.27 10.23 -5.52
N VAL A 70 13.69 11.25 -4.78
CA VAL A 70 14.42 12.37 -5.37
C VAL A 70 15.85 11.92 -5.66
N MET A 71 16.39 12.36 -6.79
CA MET A 71 17.81 12.24 -7.10
C MET A 71 18.45 13.63 -7.13
N VAL A 72 19.51 13.83 -6.34
CA VAL A 72 20.29 15.07 -6.30
C VAL A 72 21.75 14.71 -6.57
N ASP A 73 22.35 15.33 -7.59
CA ASP A 73 23.74 15.06 -8.02
C ASP A 73 24.04 13.56 -8.20
N GLY A 74 23.10 12.84 -8.83
CA GLY A 74 23.22 11.40 -9.09
C GLY A 74 23.01 10.50 -7.85
N LYS A 75 22.68 11.06 -6.69
CA LYS A 75 22.44 10.30 -5.45
C LYS A 75 20.96 10.28 -5.10
N LEU A 76 20.46 9.09 -4.73
CA LEU A 76 19.09 8.92 -4.27
C LEU A 76 18.93 9.45 -2.85
N ILE A 77 18.01 10.39 -2.68
CA ILE A 77 17.66 11.00 -1.40
C ILE A 77 16.31 10.46 -0.94
N TRP A 78 16.35 9.62 0.09
CA TRP A 78 15.15 8.95 0.63
C TRP A 78 14.50 9.75 1.76
N ARG A 79 15.25 10.61 2.46
CA ARG A 79 14.72 11.39 3.58
C ARG A 79 14.27 12.76 3.11
N TYR A 80 13.05 13.12 3.45
CA TYR A 80 12.50 14.45 3.15
C TYR A 80 13.40 15.61 3.59
N ARG A 81 13.92 15.52 4.81
CA ARG A 81 14.68 16.60 5.45
C ARG A 81 16.01 16.90 4.73
N GLU A 82 16.51 15.97 3.93
CA GLU A 82 17.77 16.11 3.19
C GLU A 82 17.58 16.87 1.87
N ALA A 83 16.37 16.91 1.32
CA ALA A 83 16.07 17.62 0.06
C ALA A 83 14.62 18.12 0.01
N PRO A 84 14.17 18.97 0.95
CA PRO A 84 12.76 19.33 1.10
C PRO A 84 12.18 19.97 -0.16
N GLU A 85 12.91 20.90 -0.79
CA GLU A 85 12.47 21.60 -2.00
C GLU A 85 12.24 20.65 -3.18
N HIS A 86 13.08 19.63 -3.32
CA HIS A 86 12.94 18.65 -4.40
C HIS A 86 11.76 17.70 -4.16
N TRP A 87 11.49 17.35 -2.90
CA TRP A 87 10.31 16.58 -2.53
C TRP A 87 9.03 17.36 -2.76
N GLU A 88 9.01 18.66 -2.45
CA GLU A 88 7.87 19.53 -2.75
C GLU A 88 7.68 19.70 -4.27
N ALA A 89 8.76 19.82 -5.04
CA ALA A 89 8.69 19.82 -6.51
C ALA A 89 8.11 18.49 -7.06
N TYR A 90 8.49 17.35 -6.49
CA TYR A 90 7.89 16.06 -6.82
C TYR A 90 6.38 16.04 -6.50
N GLY A 91 5.99 16.45 -5.29
CA GLY A 91 4.59 16.53 -4.90
C GLY A 91 3.78 17.46 -5.80
N GLU A 92 4.36 18.58 -6.21
CA GLU A 92 3.74 19.51 -7.15
C GLU A 92 3.54 18.88 -8.53
N ALA A 93 4.54 18.19 -9.07
CA ALA A 93 4.41 17.47 -10.34
C ALA A 93 3.30 16.41 -10.28
N VAL A 94 3.19 15.67 -9.18
CA VAL A 94 2.10 14.70 -8.94
C VAL A 94 0.73 15.37 -9.02
N ARG A 95 0.58 16.54 -8.38
CA ARG A 95 -0.68 17.30 -8.38
C ARG A 95 -1.02 17.85 -9.77
N GLN A 96 -0.03 18.33 -10.51
CA GLN A 96 -0.24 18.87 -11.86
C GLN A 96 -0.77 17.84 -12.86
N VAL A 97 -0.44 16.56 -12.68
CA VAL A 97 -0.99 15.46 -13.48
C VAL A 97 -2.32 14.90 -12.94
N GLY A 98 -2.94 15.59 -11.98
CA GLY A 98 -4.25 15.23 -11.42
C GLY A 98 -4.22 14.04 -10.45
N MET A 99 -3.05 13.73 -9.87
CA MET A 99 -2.88 12.62 -8.94
C MET A 99 -2.65 13.11 -7.50
N TYR A 100 -2.66 12.18 -6.55
CA TYR A 100 -2.58 12.48 -5.13
C TYR A 100 -1.25 12.05 -4.55
N TRP A 101 -0.54 13.00 -3.95
CA TRP A 101 0.71 12.76 -3.26
C TRP A 101 0.48 12.47 -1.78
N ALA A 102 1.06 11.40 -1.24
CA ALA A 102 0.91 11.04 0.18
C ALA A 102 1.75 11.92 1.12
N GLY A 103 2.59 12.82 0.58
CA GLY A 103 3.18 13.92 1.34
C GLY A 103 2.13 14.87 1.95
N ASP A 104 0.96 14.98 1.30
CA ASP A 104 -0.14 15.85 1.73
C ASP A 104 -1.03 15.22 2.82
N TRP A 105 -0.81 13.94 3.17
CA TRP A 105 -1.61 13.29 4.20
C TRP A 105 -1.42 13.94 5.58
N ARG A 106 -2.51 14.00 6.35
CA ARG A 106 -2.49 14.56 7.72
C ARG A 106 -1.73 13.69 8.71
N ARG A 107 -1.71 12.37 8.49
CA ARG A 107 -1.04 11.36 9.33
C ARG A 107 -0.36 10.36 8.42
N PHE A 108 0.71 9.74 8.92
CA PHE A 108 1.47 8.71 8.19
C PHE A 108 1.94 9.19 6.80
N ARG A 109 2.56 10.38 6.73
CA ARG A 109 3.05 10.93 5.46
C ARG A 109 4.11 10.01 4.85
N GLU A 110 3.84 9.53 3.66
CA GLU A 110 4.74 8.69 2.88
C GLU A 110 5.15 9.45 1.62
N ARG A 111 6.17 10.31 1.72
CA ARG A 111 6.50 11.24 0.63
C ARG A 111 6.97 10.57 -0.65
N ALA A 112 7.44 9.33 -0.60
CA ALA A 112 7.72 8.57 -1.81
C ALA A 112 6.44 8.25 -2.60
N HIS A 113 5.31 8.09 -1.92
CA HIS A 113 4.10 7.51 -2.45
C HIS A 113 3.20 8.52 -3.18
N ALA A 114 2.73 8.13 -4.35
CA ALA A 114 1.69 8.83 -5.09
C ALA A 114 0.67 7.82 -5.64
N GLN A 115 -0.59 8.24 -5.76
CA GLN A 115 -1.69 7.40 -6.19
C GLN A 115 -2.76 8.15 -6.99
N LEU A 116 -3.48 7.42 -7.84
CA LEU A 116 -4.55 7.97 -8.69
C LEU A 116 -5.77 8.42 -7.89
N ARG A 117 -6.05 7.77 -6.76
CA ARG A 117 -7.27 7.97 -5.98
C ARG A 117 -6.99 8.88 -4.77
N PRO A 118 -7.95 9.71 -4.34
CA PRO A 118 -7.83 10.42 -3.08
C PRO A 118 -7.79 9.45 -1.89
N GLY A 119 -7.00 9.80 -0.86
CA GLY A 119 -6.61 8.96 0.27
C GLY A 119 -7.65 7.92 0.74
N SER A 120 -7.32 6.65 0.58
CA SER A 120 -8.09 5.48 1.03
C SER A 120 -7.33 4.19 0.67
N ASN A 121 -7.93 3.03 0.92
CA ASN A 121 -7.50 1.77 0.31
C ASN A 121 -8.56 1.23 -0.68
N PRO A 122 -8.16 0.36 -1.63
CA PRO A 122 -9.06 -0.20 -2.64
C PRO A 122 -10.29 -0.89 -2.06
N LEU A 123 -10.16 -1.58 -0.93
CA LEU A 123 -11.26 -2.32 -0.30
C LEU A 123 -12.35 -1.41 0.26
N LYS A 124 -12.13 -0.10 0.37
CA LYS A 124 -13.17 0.88 0.74
C LYS A 124 -13.90 1.46 -0.47
N VAL A 125 -13.34 1.28 -1.66
CA VAL A 125 -13.85 1.86 -2.92
C VAL A 125 -14.64 0.83 -3.71
N TYR A 126 -14.15 -0.40 -3.77
CA TYR A 126 -14.75 -1.46 -4.58
C TYR A 126 -15.34 -2.58 -3.74
N SER A 127 -16.36 -3.25 -4.29
CA SER A 127 -16.96 -4.46 -3.71
C SER A 127 -15.98 -5.65 -3.73
N PRO A 128 -16.20 -6.68 -2.91
CA PRO A 128 -15.42 -7.91 -2.94
C PRO A 128 -15.26 -8.52 -4.34
N ASP A 129 -16.35 -8.64 -5.09
CA ASP A 129 -16.32 -9.21 -6.44
C ASP A 129 -15.46 -8.39 -7.39
N LYS A 130 -15.57 -7.06 -7.33
CA LYS A 130 -14.77 -6.18 -8.19
C LYS A 130 -13.28 -6.23 -7.83
N ILE A 131 -12.95 -6.31 -6.53
CA ILE A 131 -11.57 -6.51 -6.09
C ILE A 131 -11.03 -7.85 -6.59
N PHE A 132 -11.81 -8.93 -6.46
CA PHE A 132 -11.41 -10.25 -6.93
C PHE A 132 -11.14 -10.23 -8.45
N GLU A 133 -12.03 -9.64 -9.23
CA GLU A 133 -11.88 -9.47 -10.68
C GLU A 133 -10.57 -8.73 -11.03
N ILE A 134 -10.33 -7.55 -10.44
CA ILE A 134 -9.14 -6.73 -10.75
C ILE A 134 -7.86 -7.48 -10.38
N LEU A 135 -7.80 -8.07 -9.18
CA LEU A 135 -6.62 -8.79 -8.73
C LEU A 135 -6.34 -10.05 -9.56
N THR A 136 -7.40 -10.70 -10.06
CA THR A 136 -7.28 -11.83 -11.01
C THR A 136 -6.72 -11.36 -12.35
N GLN A 137 -7.26 -10.29 -12.93
CA GLN A 137 -6.76 -9.69 -14.17
C GLN A 137 -5.28 -9.28 -14.06
N ASN A 138 -4.90 -8.77 -12.88
CA ASN A 138 -3.53 -8.40 -12.56
C ASN A 138 -2.62 -9.60 -12.21
N LYS A 139 -3.12 -10.83 -12.24
CA LYS A 139 -2.40 -12.07 -11.90
C LYS A 139 -1.80 -12.06 -10.49
N LEU A 140 -2.57 -11.56 -9.53
CA LEU A 140 -2.17 -11.40 -8.13
C LEU A 140 -2.86 -12.37 -7.16
N LEU A 141 -3.86 -13.11 -7.64
CA LEU A 141 -4.56 -14.18 -6.94
C LEU A 141 -4.09 -15.55 -7.42
#